data_AF-J9DUV8-F1
#
_entry.id   AF-J9DUV8-F1
#
_cell.length_a   1.000
_cell.length_b   1.000
_cell.length_c   1.000
_cell.angle_alpha   90.00
_cell.angle_beta   90.00
_cell.angle_gamma   90.00
#
_symmetry.space_group_name_H-M   'P 1'
#
loop_
_entity.id
_entity.type
_entity.pdbx_description
1 polymer ?
#
loop_
_entity_poly.entity_id
_entity_poly.type
_entity_poly.pdbx_seq_one_letter_code
_entity_poly.pdbx_strand_id
1 'polypeptide(L)' 'GIKKSFNNVIKANIGDAHAMGQKPISFIRQVLACVSDPSLINSVKYPSDVRQRAELLLSGCGGHSVGSYR' A
#
# COMPACT_ATOMS: atom_id res chain seq x y z
N GLY A 1 9.11 -20.87 29.81
CA GLY A 1 9.66 -19.51 29.80
C GLY A 1 9.58 -18.91 31.20
N ILE A 2 10.50 -18.02 31.56
CA ILE A 2 10.52 -17.36 32.88
C ILE A 2 9.38 -16.33 32.94
N LYS A 3 8.59 -16.33 34.02
CA LYS A 3 7.54 -15.34 34.25
C LYS A 3 8.15 -13.94 34.37
N LYS A 4 7.78 -13.04 33.46
CA LYS A 4 8.18 -11.62 33.49
C LYS A 4 7.06 -10.80 34.14
N SER A 5 7.39 -9.60 34.60
CA SER A 5 6.43 -8.63 35.17
C SER A 5 5.58 -7.92 34.11
N PHE A 6 5.71 -8.29 32.84
CA PHE A 6 5.00 -7.71 31.71
C PHE A 6 4.49 -8.84 30.80
N ASN A 7 3.37 -8.57 30.14
CA ASN A 7 2.72 -9.53 29.24
C ASN A 7 3.21 -9.39 27.80
N ASN A 8 3.69 -8.20 27.41
CA ASN A 8 4.10 -7.88 26.04
C ASN A 8 5.38 -7.02 26.04
N VAL A 9 6.14 -7.13 24.95
CA VAL A 9 7.29 -6.26 24.67
C VAL A 9 6.91 -5.29 23.57
N ILE A 10 7.13 -4.00 23.80
CA ILE A 10 6.92 -2.95 22.80
C ILE A 10 8.26 -2.62 22.15
N LYS A 11 8.32 -2.71 20.82
CA LYS A 11 9.52 -2.36 20.04
C LYS A 11 9.57 -0.86 19.77
N ALA A 12 10.20 -0.11 20.67
CA ALA A 12 10.34 1.34 20.55
C ALA A 12 11.64 1.80 19.84
N ASN A 13 12.42 0.86 19.28
CA ASN A 13 13.77 1.14 18.77
C ASN A 13 13.90 1.15 17.23
N ILE A 14 12.86 0.74 16.50
CA ILE A 14 12.94 0.57 15.03
C ILE A 14 12.06 1.56 14.24
N GLY A 15 11.15 2.28 14.90
CA GLY A 15 10.27 3.25 14.24
C GLY A 15 9.22 2.64 13.30
N ASP A 16 8.79 1.39 13.51
CA ASP A 16 7.75 0.75 12.70
C ASP A 16 6.34 1.20 13.13
N ALA A 17 5.90 2.34 12.61
CA ALA A 17 4.63 2.94 12.97
C ALA A 17 3.41 2.06 12.65
N HIS A 18 3.46 1.26 11.58
CA HIS A 18 2.39 0.32 11.26
C HIS A 18 2.31 -0.82 12.28
N ALA A 19 3.45 -1.40 12.70
CA ALA A 19 3.47 -2.39 13.79
C ALA A 19 2.99 -1.79 15.13
N MET A 20 3.14 -0.48 15.29
CA MET A 20 2.66 0.28 16.45
C MET A 20 1.19 0.72 16.34
N GLY A 21 0.45 0.29 15.31
CA GLY A 21 -0.99 0.49 15.19
C GLY A 21 -1.41 1.69 14.33
N GLN A 22 -0.48 2.37 13.66
CA GLN A 22 -0.84 3.36 12.66
C GLN A 22 -1.64 2.68 11.54
N LYS A 23 -2.83 3.22 11.25
CA LYS A 23 -3.66 2.73 10.14
C LYS A 23 -3.01 3.13 8.79
N PRO A 24 -2.98 2.22 7.81
CA PRO A 24 -2.51 2.56 6.47
C PRO A 24 -3.37 3.64 5.82
N ILE A 25 -2.75 4.43 4.94
CA ILE A 25 -3.45 5.46 4.17
C ILE A 25 -4.20 4.80 2.99
N SER A 26 -5.53 4.95 2.96
CA SER A 26 -6.40 4.30 1.98
C SER A 26 -6.03 4.64 0.54
N PHE A 27 -5.81 5.91 0.22
CA PHE A 27 -5.47 6.36 -1.13
C PHE A 27 -4.25 5.62 -1.68
N ILE A 28 -3.16 5.55 -0.90
CA ILE A 28 -1.92 4.88 -1.31
C ILE A 28 -2.17 3.38 -1.54
N ARG A 29 -2.87 2.71 -0.62
CA ARG A 29 -3.19 1.28 -0.73
C ARG A 29 -4.05 0.96 -1.95
N GLN A 30 -5.01 1.82 -2.25
CA GLN A 30 -5.92 1.67 -3.38
C GLN A 30 -5.19 1.88 -4.71
N VAL A 31 -4.36 2.92 -4.81
CA VAL A 31 -3.51 3.14 -6.00
C VAL A 31 -2.57 1.95 -6.21
N LEU A 32 -1.91 1.46 -5.17
CA LEU A 32 -1.05 0.27 -5.26
C LEU A 32 -1.80 -0.95 -5.77
N ALA A 33 -3.04 -1.18 -5.33
CA ALA A 33 -3.87 -2.27 -5.83
C ALA A 33 -4.15 -2.11 -7.33
N CYS A 34 -4.60 -0.92 -7.76
CA CYS A 34 -4.92 -0.65 -9.17
C CYS A 34 -3.70 -0.74 -10.10
N VAL A 35 -2.50 -0.34 -9.68
CA VAL A 35 -1.31 -0.48 -10.55
C VAL A 35 -0.76 -1.90 -10.56
N SER A 36 -1.04 -2.70 -9.53
CA SER A 36 -0.64 -4.12 -9.48
C SER A 36 -1.60 -5.02 -10.27
N ASP A 37 -2.88 -4.67 -10.30
CA ASP A 37 -3.92 -5.28 -11.13
C ASP A 37 -4.72 -4.19 -11.86
N PRO A 38 -4.28 -3.79 -13.07
CA PRO A 38 -4.93 -2.73 -13.85
C PRO A 38 -6.40 -3.01 -14.20
N SER A 39 -6.87 -4.26 -14.11
CA SER A 39 -8.30 -4.57 -14.33
C SER A 39 -9.21 -3.87 -13.31
N LEU A 40 -8.66 -3.51 -12.14
CA LEU A 40 -9.37 -2.83 -11.06
C LEU A 40 -9.63 -1.35 -11.32
N ILE A 41 -8.93 -0.73 -12.28
CA ILE A 41 -9.10 0.68 -12.61
C ILE A 41 -10.53 0.96 -13.07
N ASN A 42 -11.18 0.05 -13.78
CA ASN A 42 -12.56 0.26 -14.23
C ASN A 42 -13.62 -0.06 -13.16
N SER A 43 -13.20 -0.47 -11.96
CA SER A 43 -14.12 -0.82 -10.89
C SER A 43 -14.75 0.41 -10.25
N VAL A 44 -16.07 0.38 -10.05
CA VAL A 44 -16.80 1.40 -9.27
C VAL A 44 -16.41 1.45 -7.80
N LYS A 45 -15.64 0.47 -7.31
CA LYS A 45 -15.15 0.39 -5.93
C LYS A 45 -14.06 1.42 -5.63
N TYR A 46 -13.37 1.93 -6.64
CA TYR A 46 -12.27 2.87 -6.47
C TYR A 46 -12.70 4.30 -6.83
N PRO A 47 -12.39 5.30 -5.97
CA PRO A 47 -12.67 6.69 -6.26
C PRO A 47 -12.01 7.17 -7.56
N SER A 48 -12.53 8.23 -8.18
CA SER A 48 -12.01 8.74 -9.46
C SER A 48 -10.55 9.21 -9.39
N ASP A 49 -10.14 9.82 -8.28
CA ASP A 49 -8.77 10.29 -8.06
C ASP A 49 -7.77 9.13 -7.95
N VAL A 50 -8.14 8.01 -7.32
CA VAL A 50 -7.35 6.77 -7.30
C VAL A 50 -7.14 6.24 -8.71
N ARG A 51 -8.22 6.14 -9.50
CA ARG A 51 -8.18 5.62 -10.87
C ARG A 51 -7.31 6.48 -11.75
N GLN A 52 -7.53 7.80 -11.73
CA GLN A 52 -6.73 8.78 -12.46
C GLN A 52 -5.25 8.69 -12.06
N ARG A 53 -4.94 8.53 -10.76
CA ARG A 53 -3.56 8.41 -10.30
C ARG A 53 -2.91 7.10 -10.78
N ALA A 54 -3.64 5.99 -10.78
CA ALA A 54 -3.14 4.71 -11.27
C ALA A 54 -2.86 4.75 -12.78
N GLU A 55 -3.78 5.29 -13.58
CA GLU A 55 -3.60 5.48 -15.03
C GLU A 55 -2.39 6.35 -15.35
N LEU A 56 -2.22 7.47 -14.63
CA LEU A 56 -1.07 8.37 -14.78
C LEU A 56 0.25 7.67 -14.45
N LEU A 57 0.30 6.82 -13.42
CA LEU A 57 1.51 6.07 -13.08
C LEU A 57 1.84 5.04 -14.15
N LEU A 58 0.85 4.29 -14.62
CA LEU A 58 1.04 3.26 -15.65
C LEU A 58 1.45 3.87 -17.00
N SER A 59 0.93 5.04 -17.38
CA SER A 59 1.33 5.72 -18.62
C SER A 59 2.79 6.18 -18.62
N GLY A 60 3.38 6.36 -17.43
CA GLY A 60 4.80 6.62 -17.25
C GLY A 60 5.68 5.37 -17.29
N CYS A 61 5.09 4.16 -17.27
CA CYS A 61 5.82 2.90 -17.30
C CYS A 61 5.89 2.32 -18.72
N GLY A 62 7.05 1.79 -19.11
CA GLY A 62 7.20 1.00 -20.33
C GLY A 62 6.21 -0.17 -20.36
N GLY A 63 5.47 -0.31 -21.46
CA GLY A 63 4.44 -1.36 -21.59
C GLY A 63 3.25 -1.23 -20.63
N HIS A 64 3.05 -0.06 -20.02
CA HIS A 64 1.97 0.19 -19.04
C HIS A 64 1.97 -0.79 -17.87
N SER A 65 3.16 -1.17 -17.40
CA SER A 65 3.32 -2.14 -16.31
C SER A 65 4.36 -1.67 -15.30
N VAL A 66 3.98 -1.68 -14.02
CA VAL A 66 4.89 -1.41 -12.90
C VAL A 66 5.96 -2.49 -12.70
N GLY A 67 5.89 -3.60 -13.45
CA GLY A 67 6.91 -4.65 -13.48
C GLY A 67 7.90 -4.54 -14.64
N SER A 68 7.81 -3.50 -15.48
CA SER A 68 8.75 -3.32 -16.60
C SER A 68 10.14 -2.93 -16.09
N TYR A 69 11.17 -3.58 -16.62
CA TYR A 69 12.59 -3.22 -16.40
C TYR A 69 13.14 -2.27 -17.47
N ARG A 70 12.28 -1.83 -18.41
CA ARG A 70 12.61 -0.95 -19.52
C ARG A 70 11.61 0.19 -19.63
#